data_AF-A0A7X6UPI3-F1
#
_entry.id   AF-A0A7X6UPI3-F1
#
_cell.length_a   1.000
_cell.length_b   1.000
_cell.length_c   1.000
_cell.angle_alpha   90.00
_cell.angle_beta   90.00
_cell.angle_gamma   90.00
#
_symmetry.space_group_name_H-M   'P 1'
#
loop_
_entity.id
_entity.type
_entity.pdbx_description
1 polymer ?
#
loop_
_entity_poly.entity_id
_entity_poly.type
_entity_poly.pdbx_seq_one_letter_code
_entity_poly.pdbx_strand_id
1 'polypeptide(L)' 'MKISATGWAKIQKKSFYRGSARERAQGLVDEGSFTEILGPNDKLTSPHLAPLGEVAQFDDGMVTGIGLLKERPVFI' A
#
# COMPACT_ATOMS: atom_id res chain seq x y z
N MET A 1 0.56 9.96 -8.71
CA MET A 1 1.18 10.78 -7.63
C MET A 1 2.62 10.33 -7.49
N LYS A 2 3.60 11.06 -8.06
CA LYS A 2 5.02 10.68 -7.99
C LYS A 2 5.56 11.06 -6.62
N ILE A 3 5.90 10.06 -5.81
CA ILE A 3 6.65 10.28 -4.58
C ILE A 3 8.05 10.68 -5.03
N SER A 4 8.49 11.91 -4.71
CA SER A 4 9.86 12.36 -4.97
C SER A 4 10.86 11.36 -4.37
N ALA A 5 12.03 11.18 -4.96
CA ALA A 5 13.10 10.25 -4.51
C ALA A 5 13.43 10.32 -2.99
N THR A 6 13.09 11.44 -2.35
CA THR A 6 13.17 11.66 -0.91
C THR A 6 12.24 10.77 -0.07
N GLY A 7 11.11 10.32 -0.61
CA GLY A 7 10.10 9.56 0.12
C GLY A 7 10.48 8.09 0.31
N TRP A 8 10.96 7.44 -0.75
CA TRP A 8 11.38 6.03 -0.68
C TRP A 8 12.59 5.86 0.24
N ALA A 9 13.60 6.73 0.13
CA ALA A 9 14.75 6.73 1.04
C ALA A 9 14.36 6.93 2.52
N LYS A 10 13.30 7.70 2.79
CA LYS A 10 12.75 7.85 4.15
C LYS A 10 12.07 6.57 4.62
N ILE A 11 11.34 5.88 3.75
CA ILE A 11 10.69 4.59 4.06
C ILE A 11 11.75 3.52 4.37
N GLN A 12 12.82 3.41 3.58
CA GLN A 12 13.90 2.43 3.81
C GLN A 12 14.60 2.59 5.17
N LYS A 13 14.66 3.81 5.71
CA LYS A 13 15.25 4.09 7.03
C LYS A 13 14.30 3.81 8.19
N LYS A 14 13.00 3.56 7.92
CA LYS A 14 12.02 3.25 8.97
C LYS A 14 12.08 1.77 9.34
N SER A 15 11.73 1.48 10.60
CA SER A 15 11.50 0.10 11.04
C SER A 15 10.35 -0.51 10.25
N PHE A 16 10.59 -1.65 9.61
CA PHE A 16 9.56 -2.40 8.88
C PHE A 16 8.34 -2.70 9.77
N TYR A 17 8.58 -3.12 11.02
CA TYR A 17 7.54 -3.43 12.00
C TYR A 17 6.61 -2.24 12.29
N ARG A 18 7.16 -1.01 12.26
CA ARG A 18 6.41 0.22 12.54
C ARG A 18 5.85 0.89 11.29
N GLY A 19 6.15 0.38 10.10
CA GLY A 19 5.64 0.90 8.85
C GLY A 19 4.15 0.56 8.66
N SER A 20 3.40 1.50 8.12
CA SER A 20 2.04 1.22 7.63
C SER A 20 2.07 0.16 6.51
N ALA A 21 0.93 -0.47 6.21
CA ALA A 21 0.83 -1.44 5.11
C ALA A 21 1.36 -0.86 3.77
N ARG A 22 1.02 0.40 3.48
CA ARG A 22 1.41 1.10 2.25
C ARG A 22 2.90 1.47 2.22
N GLU A 23 3.46 1.89 3.34
CA GLU A 23 4.91 2.12 3.44
C GLU A 23 5.69 0.81 3.29
N ARG A 24 5.20 -0.29 3.86
CA ARG A 24 5.83 -1.60 3.69
C ARG A 24 5.78 -2.06 2.24
N ALA A 25 4.62 -1.99 1.60
CA ALA A 25 4.47 -2.35 0.19
C ALA A 25 5.40 -1.53 -0.72
N GLN A 26 5.44 -0.21 -0.53
CA GLN A 26 6.34 0.67 -1.28
C GLN A 26 7.83 0.43 -0.99
N GLY A 27 8.18 0.07 0.25
CA GLY A 27 9.55 -0.19 0.65
C GLY A 27 10.07 -1.59 0.28
N LEU A 28 9.19 -2.54 -0.02
CA LEU A 28 9.57 -3.90 -0.43
C LEU A 28 10.02 -3.98 -1.89
N VAL A 29 9.57 -3.04 -2.73
CA VAL A 29 9.83 -3.04 -4.17
C VAL A 29 10.79 -1.91 -4.57
N ASP A 30 11.34 -2.03 -5.78
CA ASP A 30 12.26 -1.08 -6.38
C ASP A 30 11.64 0.34 -6.38
N GLU A 31 12.48 1.35 -6.16
CA GLU A 31 12.02 2.74 -6.04
C GLU A 31 11.16 3.18 -7.24
N GLY A 32 9.98 3.71 -6.93
CA GLY A 32 9.05 4.20 -7.95
C GLY A 32 8.33 3.13 -8.76
N SER A 33 8.52 1.83 -8.45
CA SER A 33 7.87 0.73 -9.18
C SER A 33 6.49 0.35 -8.64
N PHE A 34 6.19 0.66 -7.37
CA PHE A 34 4.92 0.27 -6.75
C PHE A 34 3.71 0.97 -7.38
N THR A 35 2.76 0.19 -7.86
CA THR A 35 1.44 0.64 -8.33
C THR A 35 0.37 -0.08 -7.50
N GLU A 36 -0.39 0.71 -6.74
CA GLU A 36 -1.47 0.20 -5.89
C GLU A 36 -2.69 -0.21 -6.73
N ILE A 37 -3.28 -1.35 -6.36
CA ILE A 37 -4.52 -1.89 -6.93
C ILE A 37 -5.60 -1.83 -5.85
N LEU A 38 -6.78 -1.35 -6.22
CA LEU A 38 -7.93 -1.17 -5.33
C LEU A 38 -7.58 -0.32 -4.10
N GLY A 39 -7.09 0.89 -4.37
CA GLY A 39 -6.72 1.84 -3.33
C GLY A 39 -7.94 2.49 -2.68
N PRO A 40 -7.73 3.34 -1.66
CA PRO A 40 -8.82 3.98 -0.91
C PRO A 40 -9.70 4.91 -1.75
N ASN A 41 -9.25 5.33 -2.94
CA ASN A 41 -10.08 6.13 -3.85
C ASN A 41 -11.16 5.29 -4.53
N ASP A 42 -10.96 3.97 -4.65
CA ASP A 42 -11.93 3.06 -5.26
C ASP A 42 -13.10 2.75 -4.32
N LYS A 43 -12.92 2.97 -3.01
CA LYS A 43 -13.94 2.81 -1.96
C LYS A 43 -14.64 1.44 -1.99
N LEU A 44 -13.88 0.40 -2.31
CA LEU A 44 -14.33 -0.98 -2.19
C LEU A 44 -14.15 -1.41 -0.75
N THR A 45 -15.24 -1.41 0.00
CA THR A 45 -15.27 -1.70 1.44
C THR A 45 -16.09 -2.93 1.74
N SER A 46 -15.83 -3.61 2.87
CA SER A 46 -16.59 -4.79 3.29
C SER A 46 -18.10 -4.51 3.38
N PRO A 47 -18.95 -5.30 2.70
CA PRO A 47 -20.39 -5.17 2.78
C PRO A 47 -20.96 -5.62 4.14
N HIS A 48 -20.11 -6.21 4.99
CA HIS A 48 -20.51 -6.79 6.26
C HIS A 48 -20.35 -5.84 7.44
N LEU A 49 -19.59 -4.75 7.30
CA LEU A 49 -19.33 -3.82 8.41
C LEU A 49 -20.54 -2.94 8.73
N ALA A 50 -21.23 -2.43 7.71
CA ALA A 50 -22.39 -1.55 7.92
C ALA A 50 -23.54 -2.23 8.69
N PRO A 51 -23.93 -3.49 8.40
CA PRO A 51 -24.92 -4.22 9.21
C PRO A 51 -24.54 -4.41 10.69
N LEU A 52 -23.24 -4.39 11.02
CA LEU A 52 -22.74 -4.52 12.39
C LEU A 52 -22.67 -3.17 13.12
N GLY A 53 -23.00 -2.06 12.45
CA GLY A 53 -22.83 -0.71 12.99
C GLY A 53 -21.37 -0.24 13.00
N GLU A 54 -20.49 -0.90 12.26
CA GLU A 54 -19.05 -0.61 12.22
C GLU A 54 -18.69 0.36 11.09
N VAL A 55 -17.62 1.14 11.32
CA VAL A 55 -17.10 2.08 10.33
C VAL A 55 -16.12 1.36 9.40
N ALA A 56 -16.35 1.46 8.10
CA ALA A 56 -15.44 0.89 7.11
C ALA A 56 -14.26 1.80 6.78
N GLN A 57 -13.09 1.19 6.57
CA GLN A 57 -11.95 1.86 5.92
C GLN A 57 -12.12 1.79 4.40
N PHE A 58 -11.71 2.83 3.67
CA PHE A 58 -11.96 2.93 2.23
C PHE A 58 -11.20 1.93 1.35
N ASP A 59 -10.17 1.29 1.90
CA ASP A 59 -9.38 0.22 1.29
C ASP A 59 -9.60 -1.14 2.00
N ASP A 60 -10.67 -1.23 2.81
CA ASP A 60 -11.01 -2.40 3.64
C ASP A 60 -9.88 -2.89 4.57
N GLY A 61 -8.93 -2.00 4.88
CA GLY A 61 -7.79 -2.31 5.73
C GLY A 61 -6.67 -3.11 5.05
N MET A 62 -6.71 -3.23 3.71
CA MET A 62 -5.72 -3.95 2.92
C MET A 62 -4.97 -3.02 1.96
N VAL A 63 -3.75 -3.41 1.58
CA VAL A 63 -3.01 -2.78 0.49
C VAL A 63 -2.56 -3.88 -0.44
N THR A 64 -2.92 -3.75 -1.73
CA THR A 64 -2.46 -4.67 -2.78
C THR A 64 -1.87 -3.89 -3.93
N GLY A 65 -1.00 -4.51 -4.71
CA GLY A 65 -0.42 -3.85 -5.87
C GLY A 65 0.56 -4.71 -6.66
N ILE A 66 1.23 -4.05 -7.59
CA ILE A 66 2.33 -4.63 -8.36
C ILE A 66 3.56 -3.75 -8.15
N GLY A 67 4.73 -4.37 -8.06
CA GLY A 67 6.00 -3.65 -8.13
C GLY A 67 7.09 -4.50 -8.76
N LEU A 68 8.30 -3.97 -8.81
CA LEU A 68 9.48 -4.68 -9.30
C LEU A 68 10.37 -5.06 -8.12
N LEU A 69 10.93 -6.27 -8.13
CA LEU A 69 12.00 -6.67 -7.23
C LEU A 69 13.19 -7.09 -8.08
N LYS A 70 14.23 -6.26 -8.11
CA LYS A 70 15.36 -6.44 -9.03
C LYS A 70 14.85 -6.62 -10.46
N GLU A 71 14.00 -5.70 -10.90
CA GLU A 71 13.38 -5.68 -12.25
C GLU A 71 12.40 -6.82 -12.56
N ARG A 72 12.09 -7.70 -11.59
CA ARG A 72 11.10 -8.77 -11.78
C ARG A 72 9.73 -8.32 -11.25
N PRO A 73 8.65 -8.42 -12.04
CA PRO A 73 7.32 -8.07 -11.57
C PRO A 73 6.84 -9.03 -10.49
N VAL A 74 6.31 -8.47 -9.41
CA VAL A 74 5.73 -9.20 -8.28
C VAL A 74 4.39 -8.58 -7.89
N PHE A 75 3.45 -9.43 -7.45
CA PHE A 75 2.26 -8.98 -6.73
C PHE A 75 2.61 -8.80 -5.27
N ILE A 76 2.09 -7.72 -4.69
CA ILE A 76 2.22 -7.36 -3.27
C ILE A 76 0.83 -7.30 -2.66
#